data_AF-A0A7T8K1S2-F1
#
_entry.id   AF-A0A7T8K1S2-F1
#
_cell.length_a   1.000
_cell.length_b   1.000
_cell.length_c   1.000
_cell.angle_alpha   90.00
_cell.angle_beta   90.00
_cell.angle_gamma   90.00
#
_symmetry.space_group_name_H-M   'P 1'
#
loop_
_entity.id
_entity.type
_entity.pdbx_description
1 polymer ?
#
loop_
_entity_poly.entity_id
_entity_poly.type
_entity_poly.pdbx_seq_one_letter_code
_entity_poly.pdbx_strand_id
1 'polypeptide(L)'
;MASARGSCKHNTGNFCYVCGVFLNVKSVKYNIVEGNLFCSAYKAYFGVQVGDQDKSWAPHVVCGSCRSTLESWYRGEKRKMKFGVPRVWREPTDHTNNCYFCMVVVTDHRRGKKTDVFDYPDLPSSLRPVMHCDELPVPNPPPVITRDACSSSSSETEDAHGDVFVADDTQAITHFPNQAELNDLIRDLGLPKSKSELLTSRLKQWNLLDESCRVTKQRQRHEKLSHYFTLDEKLCYCHNINGLFEEIEFPYDPSDWRLFVDSSTRSLKAVLLHNGNKYPSIPIAHSVHLKEGYENVKQLLRLVKYEEHDWEVIGDYKMIGFLTGLQGGFTKYPCFLCYWDSRATAKHYDTKDWPSRTGFVIGEMNVKWQPLVEQEKILMPPPHIKLGLIKQFVRALDHKSAAFKHLEAVFPRLSEAKIKAGVFVGPQITKLMQDPEFSGKLLAPDKRAWRSFVAVVQGFLGKNKEENYRKLVDDLLKSYKGMGCRMSLKLHMMHSHLDFFKSNMGDYSEEHGERFHQDMMEFENRYQGQYNERMMGDYVWALVRETQSLHRRKTRKSLCFQYTV
;
A
#
# COMPACT_ATOMS: atom_id res chain seq x y z
N MET A 1 -36.24 21.74 5.10
CA MET A 1 -35.98 21.84 6.56
C MET A 1 -34.54 22.25 6.74
N ALA A 2 -34.32 23.48 7.20
CA ALA A 2 -32.99 24.03 7.46
C ALA A 2 -32.33 23.24 8.61
N SER A 3 -31.10 22.77 8.39
CA SER A 3 -30.33 22.01 9.38
C SER A 3 -29.94 22.91 10.55
N ALA A 4 -30.61 22.72 11.69
CA ALA A 4 -30.16 23.23 12.98
C ALA A 4 -28.92 22.44 13.43
N ARG A 5 -27.74 22.92 13.02
CA ARG A 5 -26.37 22.73 13.55
C ARG A 5 -25.43 23.27 12.47
N GLY A 6 -24.66 24.32 12.79
CA GLY A 6 -23.84 25.13 11.86
C GLY A 6 -22.85 24.34 11.00
N SER A 7 -23.35 23.63 10.01
CA SER A 7 -22.60 22.78 9.10
C SER A 7 -23.10 23.03 7.67
N CYS A 8 -22.16 23.18 6.75
CA CYS A 8 -22.45 23.50 5.36
C CYS A 8 -23.16 22.33 4.65
N LYS A 9 -24.04 22.65 3.67
CA LYS A 9 -24.72 21.65 2.82
C LYS A 9 -23.72 20.71 2.11
N HIS A 10 -22.59 21.25 1.68
CA HIS A 10 -21.50 20.51 1.08
C HIS A 10 -20.23 20.66 1.91
N ASN A 11 -19.45 19.59 2.02
CA ASN A 11 -18.14 19.63 2.69
C ASN A 11 -17.16 20.52 1.91
N THR A 12 -16.39 21.37 2.60
CA THR A 12 -15.40 22.26 1.99
C THR A 12 -14.33 21.51 1.19
N GLY A 13 -13.99 20.28 1.61
CA GLY A 13 -13.12 19.34 0.88
C GLY A 13 -13.70 18.77 -0.43
N ASN A 14 -14.91 19.17 -0.80
CA ASN A 14 -15.48 18.92 -2.12
C ASN A 14 -15.28 20.07 -3.10
N PHE A 15 -14.53 21.12 -2.75
CA PHE A 15 -14.28 22.24 -3.65
C PHE A 15 -12.78 22.49 -3.80
N CYS A 16 -12.38 22.90 -5.00
CA CYS A 16 -11.01 23.32 -5.25
C CYS A 16 -10.75 24.71 -4.67
N TYR A 17 -9.72 24.86 -3.85
CA TYR A 17 -9.30 26.15 -3.29
C TYR A 17 -9.01 27.20 -4.36
N VAL A 18 -8.36 26.82 -5.47
CA VAL A 18 -7.88 27.77 -6.49
C VAL A 18 -8.99 28.26 -7.42
N CYS A 19 -9.88 27.36 -7.87
CA CYS A 19 -10.91 27.70 -8.88
C CYS A 19 -12.35 27.64 -8.36
N GLY A 20 -12.59 27.05 -7.18
CA GLY A 20 -13.93 26.86 -6.62
C GLY A 20 -14.76 25.74 -7.22
N VAL A 21 -14.22 24.99 -8.20
CA VAL A 21 -14.97 23.93 -8.87
C VAL A 21 -15.25 22.78 -7.91
N PHE A 22 -16.45 22.21 -8.01
CA PHE A 22 -16.88 21.04 -7.25
C PHE A 22 -16.12 19.77 -7.69
N LEU A 23 -15.61 19.02 -6.72
CA LEU A 23 -14.79 17.83 -6.89
C LEU A 23 -15.58 16.60 -6.47
N ASN A 24 -16.04 15.85 -7.46
CA ASN A 24 -16.80 14.62 -7.24
C ASN A 24 -15.92 13.52 -6.62
N VAL A 25 -16.54 12.40 -6.20
CA VAL A 25 -15.85 11.29 -5.50
C VAL A 25 -14.76 10.63 -6.37
N LYS A 26 -14.84 10.75 -7.70
CA LYS A 26 -13.86 10.20 -8.64
C LYS A 26 -12.74 11.19 -8.99
N SER A 27 -12.87 12.47 -8.62
CA SER A 27 -11.87 13.49 -8.90
C SER A 27 -10.63 13.29 -8.03
N VAL A 28 -9.45 13.39 -8.64
CA VAL A 28 -8.18 13.41 -7.89
C VAL A 28 -8.08 14.74 -7.13
N LYS A 29 -7.95 14.65 -5.80
CA LYS A 29 -7.84 15.79 -4.88
C LYS A 29 -6.45 15.80 -4.25
N TYR A 30 -5.86 16.98 -4.13
CA TYR A 30 -4.56 17.17 -3.51
C TYR A 30 -4.70 18.08 -2.29
N ASN A 31 -4.25 17.61 -1.13
CA ASN A 31 -4.24 18.43 0.07
C ASN A 31 -3.21 19.56 -0.06
N ILE A 32 -3.59 20.75 0.39
CA ILE A 32 -2.67 21.87 0.54
C ILE A 32 -1.85 21.60 1.80
N VAL A 33 -0.53 21.52 1.63
CA VAL A 33 0.42 21.32 2.72
C VAL A 33 1.39 22.49 2.66
N GLU A 34 1.52 23.22 3.75
CA GLU A 34 2.42 24.38 3.82
C GLU A 34 3.86 23.98 3.47
N GLY A 35 4.57 24.86 2.76
CA GLY A 35 5.94 24.61 2.28
C GLY A 35 6.07 23.66 1.08
N ASN A 36 4.96 23.12 0.54
CA ASN A 36 5.03 22.30 -0.67
C ASN A 36 5.26 23.14 -1.94
N LEU A 37 5.68 22.47 -3.02
CA LEU A 37 5.92 23.12 -4.32
C LEU A 37 4.72 23.89 -4.85
N PHE A 38 3.51 23.40 -4.61
CA PHE A 38 2.28 24.06 -5.02
C PHE A 38 2.11 25.42 -4.33
N CYS A 39 2.40 25.54 -3.03
CA CYS A 39 2.33 26.80 -2.29
C CYS A 39 3.35 27.82 -2.83
N SER A 40 4.57 27.38 -3.17
CA SER A 40 5.59 28.22 -3.80
C SER A 40 5.15 28.68 -5.20
N ALA A 41 4.59 27.77 -6.00
CA ALA A 41 4.05 28.07 -7.32
C ALA A 41 2.85 29.03 -7.26
N TYR A 42 1.95 28.82 -6.29
CA TYR A 42 0.79 29.68 -6.06
C TYR A 42 1.20 31.09 -5.66
N LYS A 43 2.16 31.23 -4.74
CA LYS A 43 2.72 32.53 -4.33
C LYS A 43 3.41 33.25 -5.49
N ALA A 44 4.19 32.53 -6.28
CA ALA A 44 4.88 33.11 -7.43
C ALA A 44 3.91 33.52 -8.56
N TYR A 45 2.84 32.75 -8.79
CA TYR A 45 1.87 33.06 -9.84
C TYR A 45 0.91 34.18 -9.43
N PHE A 46 0.31 34.11 -8.24
CA PHE A 46 -0.74 35.05 -7.83
C PHE A 46 -0.25 36.20 -6.95
N GLY A 47 1.02 36.21 -6.56
CA GLY A 47 1.60 37.22 -5.67
C GLY A 47 1.09 37.14 -4.21
N VAL A 48 0.24 36.16 -3.89
CA VAL A 48 -0.37 35.99 -2.57
C VAL A 48 -0.08 34.59 -2.01
N GLN A 49 0.11 34.49 -0.70
CA GLN A 49 0.29 33.19 -0.06
C GLN A 49 -1.04 32.43 0.02
N VAL A 50 -0.96 31.11 0.10
CA VAL A 50 -2.13 30.29 0.39
C VAL A 50 -2.53 30.53 1.84
N GLY A 51 -3.68 31.18 2.05
CA GLY A 51 -4.20 31.54 3.37
C GLY A 51 -5.29 30.59 3.87
N ASP A 52 -5.69 30.82 5.12
CA ASP A 52 -6.88 30.25 5.76
C ASP A 52 -6.92 28.71 5.83
N GLN A 53 -5.76 28.05 5.78
CA GLN A 53 -5.66 26.59 5.84
C GLN A 53 -5.90 26.01 7.25
N ASP A 54 -5.93 26.87 8.27
CA ASP A 54 -6.37 26.56 9.64
C ASP A 54 -7.88 26.79 9.83
N LYS A 55 -8.56 27.37 8.84
CA LYS A 55 -9.98 27.74 8.92
C LYS A 55 -10.87 26.71 8.24
N SER A 56 -11.83 26.18 9.00
CA SER A 56 -12.79 25.17 8.52
C SER A 56 -13.71 25.66 7.40
N TRP A 57 -13.83 26.98 7.22
CA TRP A 57 -14.64 27.62 6.17
C TRP A 57 -13.90 27.81 4.84
N ALA A 58 -12.61 27.48 4.75
CA ALA A 58 -11.85 27.50 3.49
C ALA A 58 -11.65 26.06 2.97
N PRO A 59 -11.55 25.85 1.64
CA PRO A 59 -11.16 24.54 1.12
C PRO A 59 -9.69 24.21 1.40
N HIS A 60 -9.42 22.98 1.81
CA HIS A 60 -8.05 22.49 2.06
C HIS A 60 -7.48 21.63 0.92
N VAL A 61 -8.17 21.62 -0.22
CA VAL A 61 -7.83 20.75 -1.35
C VAL A 61 -7.81 21.50 -2.67
N VAL A 62 -6.98 21.02 -3.60
CA VAL A 62 -6.83 21.56 -4.95
C VAL A 62 -7.09 20.44 -5.96
N CYS A 63 -7.74 20.78 -7.06
CA CYS A 63 -7.97 19.83 -8.15
C CYS A 63 -6.69 19.59 -8.97
N GLY A 64 -6.61 18.44 -9.63
CA GLY A 64 -5.43 18.09 -10.41
C GLY A 64 -5.10 19.04 -11.55
N SER A 65 -6.10 19.67 -12.17
CA SER A 65 -5.86 20.65 -13.23
C SER A 65 -5.18 21.91 -12.70
N CYS A 66 -5.65 22.49 -11.58
CA CYS A 66 -5.05 23.69 -11.00
C CYS A 66 -3.64 23.40 -10.48
N ARG A 67 -3.45 22.26 -9.80
CA ARG A 67 -2.14 21.86 -9.29
C ARG A 67 -1.13 21.65 -10.42
N SER A 68 -1.47 20.84 -11.41
CA SER A 68 -0.57 20.56 -12.55
C SER A 68 -0.25 21.82 -13.34
N THR A 69 -1.24 22.70 -13.56
CA THR A 69 -1.01 23.94 -14.33
C THR A 69 -0.04 24.88 -13.63
N LEU A 70 -0.22 25.10 -12.32
CA LEU A 70 0.66 25.96 -11.53
C LEU A 70 2.06 25.38 -11.36
N GLU A 71 2.17 24.09 -11.04
CA GLU A 71 3.48 23.46 -10.89
C GLU A 71 4.25 23.40 -12.21
N SER A 72 3.59 23.09 -13.33
CA SER A 72 4.21 23.13 -14.67
C SER A 72 4.68 24.54 -15.04
N TRP A 73 3.84 25.57 -14.82
CA TRP A 73 4.25 26.96 -15.03
C TRP A 73 5.47 27.32 -14.19
N TYR A 74 5.48 26.95 -12.91
CA TYR A 74 6.58 27.24 -12.00
C TYR A 74 7.89 26.55 -12.39
N ARG A 75 7.81 25.40 -13.09
CA ARG A 75 8.96 24.70 -13.69
C ARG A 75 9.41 25.29 -15.05
N GLY A 76 8.75 26.34 -15.53
CA GLY A 76 9.06 26.99 -16.82
C GLY A 76 8.41 26.32 -18.04
N GLU A 77 7.41 25.47 -17.86
CA GLU A 77 6.66 24.90 -18.99
C GLU A 77 5.65 25.91 -19.56
N LYS A 78 5.24 25.72 -20.83
CA LYS A 78 4.28 26.58 -21.55
C LYS A 78 2.81 26.40 -21.09
N ARG A 79 2.56 26.26 -19.78
CA ARG A 79 1.22 26.21 -19.19
C ARG A 79 0.95 27.49 -18.40
N LYS A 80 -0.31 27.94 -18.37
CA LYS A 80 -0.73 29.13 -17.62
C LYS A 80 -2.14 28.94 -17.07
N MET A 81 -2.44 29.59 -15.96
CA MET A 81 -3.80 29.67 -15.44
C MET A 81 -4.66 30.50 -16.38
N LYS A 82 -5.97 30.23 -16.38
CA LYS A 82 -6.94 31.01 -17.16
C LYS A 82 -7.22 32.38 -16.55
N PHE A 83 -6.89 32.56 -15.28
CA PHE A 83 -7.19 33.73 -14.47
C PHE A 83 -5.95 34.23 -13.73
N GLY A 84 -5.87 35.55 -13.54
CA GLY A 84 -4.80 36.24 -12.82
C GLY A 84 -5.09 36.41 -11.33
N VAL A 85 -6.35 36.33 -10.91
CA VAL A 85 -6.74 36.28 -9.50
C VAL A 85 -7.50 34.97 -9.24
N PRO A 86 -7.07 34.14 -8.27
CA PRO A 86 -7.76 32.91 -7.94
C PRO A 86 -9.06 33.20 -7.20
N ARG A 87 -9.87 32.17 -6.93
CA ARG A 87 -11.07 32.36 -6.11
C ARG A 87 -10.65 32.81 -4.71
N VAL A 88 -11.26 33.89 -4.22
CA VAL A 88 -10.97 34.45 -2.89
C VAL A 88 -12.00 33.92 -1.90
N TRP A 89 -11.55 33.47 -0.73
CA TRP A 89 -12.40 32.92 0.33
C TRP A 89 -12.47 33.89 1.51
N ARG A 90 -13.64 34.03 2.12
CA ARG A 90 -13.85 34.78 3.36
C ARG A 90 -14.84 34.03 4.26
N GLU A 91 -14.80 34.30 5.54
CA GLU A 91 -15.72 33.68 6.50
C GLU A 91 -17.20 34.00 6.14
N PRO A 92 -18.06 32.98 6.02
CA PRO A 92 -19.47 33.19 5.71
C PRO A 92 -20.21 33.80 6.90
N THR A 93 -21.00 34.85 6.66
CA THR A 93 -21.84 35.48 7.71
C THR A 93 -23.02 34.60 8.10
N ASP A 94 -23.51 33.78 7.17
CA ASP A 94 -24.62 32.85 7.37
C ASP A 94 -24.56 31.70 6.34
N HIS A 95 -25.29 30.62 6.62
CA HIS A 95 -25.40 29.45 5.74
C HIS A 95 -26.56 29.51 4.74
N THR A 96 -27.34 30.60 4.76
CA THR A 96 -28.57 30.75 3.98
C THR A 96 -28.36 31.47 2.65
N ASN A 97 -27.53 32.52 2.65
CA ASN A 97 -27.30 33.43 1.54
C ASN A 97 -25.81 33.70 1.33
N ASN A 98 -24.98 33.57 2.38
CA ASN A 98 -23.56 33.94 2.33
C ASN A 98 -22.60 32.77 2.54
N CYS A 99 -23.02 31.53 2.25
CA CYS A 99 -22.11 30.37 2.31
C CYS A 99 -21.98 29.72 0.93
N TYR A 100 -20.82 29.88 0.29
CA TYR A 100 -20.55 29.31 -1.03
C TYR A 100 -20.89 27.82 -1.12
N PHE A 101 -20.52 27.03 -0.10
CA PHE A 101 -20.76 25.59 -0.07
C PHE A 101 -22.25 25.22 0.11
N CYS A 102 -23.08 26.13 0.61
CA CYS A 102 -24.53 25.95 0.68
C CYS A 102 -25.23 26.37 -0.62
N MET A 103 -24.70 27.40 -1.27
CA MET A 103 -25.31 28.06 -2.42
C MET A 103 -25.00 27.39 -3.75
N VAL A 104 -23.89 26.64 -3.87
CA VAL A 104 -23.62 25.85 -5.09
C VAL A 104 -24.71 24.79 -5.26
N VAL A 105 -25.47 24.89 -6.35
CA VAL A 105 -26.51 23.93 -6.71
C VAL A 105 -25.88 22.79 -7.50
N VAL A 106 -25.71 21.65 -6.84
CA VAL A 106 -25.40 20.38 -7.51
C VAL A 106 -26.71 19.76 -7.96
N THR A 107 -27.08 19.90 -9.23
CA THR A 107 -28.29 19.24 -9.76
C THR A 107 -28.01 17.77 -10.07
N ASP A 108 -28.66 16.85 -9.36
CA ASP A 108 -28.79 15.45 -9.79
C ASP A 108 -29.91 15.38 -10.85
N HIS A 109 -29.57 15.25 -12.13
CA HIS A 109 -30.59 14.97 -13.16
C HIS A 109 -30.62 13.50 -13.58
N ARG A 110 -31.86 13.00 -13.62
CA ARG A 110 -32.29 11.69 -14.10
C ARG A 110 -31.73 11.40 -15.49
N ARG A 111 -31.47 10.10 -15.72
CA ARG A 111 -31.03 9.46 -16.96
C ARG A 111 -31.36 10.24 -18.24
N GLY A 112 -30.31 10.66 -18.96
CA GLY A 112 -30.40 10.89 -20.40
C GLY A 112 -30.24 12.33 -20.92
N LYS A 113 -29.16 13.03 -20.55
CA LYS A 113 -28.47 14.02 -21.43
C LYS A 113 -27.11 14.43 -20.79
N LYS A 114 -26.08 14.55 -21.64
CA LYS A 114 -24.67 14.78 -21.27
C LYS A 114 -24.42 16.26 -20.92
N THR A 115 -24.06 16.52 -19.66
CA THR A 115 -23.10 17.50 -19.07
C THR A 115 -23.64 18.08 -17.78
N ASP A 116 -22.93 17.89 -16.67
CA ASP A 116 -23.25 18.50 -15.37
C ASP A 116 -23.08 20.02 -15.47
N VAL A 117 -24.17 20.78 -15.39
CA VAL A 117 -24.13 22.25 -15.35
C VAL A 117 -24.11 22.68 -13.88
N PHE A 118 -22.91 23.01 -13.38
CA PHE A 118 -22.74 23.61 -12.06
C PHE A 118 -22.85 25.12 -12.16
N ASP A 119 -23.68 25.72 -11.30
CA ASP A 119 -23.71 27.17 -11.11
C ASP A 119 -22.81 27.56 -9.92
N TYR A 120 -21.84 28.45 -10.18
CA TYR A 120 -20.83 28.88 -9.21
C TYR A 120 -21.03 30.36 -8.88
N PRO A 121 -21.80 30.69 -7.82
CA PRO A 121 -22.18 32.07 -7.52
C PRO A 121 -20.99 32.91 -7.07
N ASP A 122 -21.13 34.22 -7.25
CA ASP A 122 -20.22 35.23 -6.69
C ASP A 122 -20.85 35.76 -5.40
N LEU A 123 -20.18 35.57 -4.26
CA LEU A 123 -20.71 35.87 -2.93
C LEU A 123 -19.68 36.65 -2.11
N PRO A 124 -20.10 37.43 -1.09
CA PRO A 124 -19.15 38.09 -0.20
C PRO A 124 -18.17 37.12 0.48
N SER A 125 -18.60 35.89 0.80
CA SER A 125 -17.75 34.81 1.32
C SER A 125 -16.90 34.08 0.28
N SER A 126 -17.19 34.25 -1.01
CA SER A 126 -16.40 33.64 -2.08
C SER A 126 -16.49 34.42 -3.38
N LEU A 127 -15.42 35.15 -3.70
CA LEU A 127 -15.32 35.94 -4.93
C LEU A 127 -14.74 35.11 -6.07
N ARG A 128 -15.40 35.13 -7.23
CA ARG A 128 -15.00 34.34 -8.41
C ARG A 128 -13.60 34.70 -8.92
N PRO A 129 -12.87 33.75 -9.55
CA PRO A 129 -11.60 34.05 -10.19
C PRO A 129 -11.73 35.15 -11.25
N VAL A 130 -10.74 36.04 -11.32
CA VAL A 130 -10.69 37.15 -12.29
C VAL A 130 -9.77 36.77 -13.45
N MET A 131 -10.33 36.75 -14.65
CA MET A 131 -9.60 36.41 -15.88
C MET A 131 -8.44 37.36 -16.14
N HIS A 132 -7.40 36.88 -16.82
CA HIS A 132 -6.31 37.75 -17.26
C HIS A 132 -6.83 38.84 -18.20
N CYS A 133 -6.32 40.05 -18.04
CA CYS A 133 -6.55 41.22 -18.89
C CYS A 133 -5.25 42.04 -18.99
N ASP A 134 -5.26 43.17 -19.68
CA ASP A 134 -4.06 44.01 -19.85
C ASP A 134 -3.51 44.54 -18.52
N GLU A 135 -4.38 44.75 -17.52
CA GLU A 135 -4.02 45.15 -16.15
C GLU A 135 -3.60 43.95 -15.27
N LEU A 136 -3.93 42.73 -15.68
CA LEU A 136 -3.60 41.47 -14.99
C LEU A 136 -2.93 40.49 -15.97
N PRO A 137 -1.73 40.80 -16.49
CA PRO A 137 -1.04 39.94 -17.44
C PRO A 137 -0.64 38.61 -16.80
N VAL A 138 -0.32 37.63 -17.63
CA VAL A 138 0.22 36.35 -17.17
C VAL A 138 1.62 36.60 -16.62
N PRO A 139 1.91 36.25 -15.36
CA PRO A 139 3.23 36.46 -14.79
C PRO A 139 4.27 35.58 -15.51
N ASN A 140 5.50 36.11 -15.62
CA ASN A 140 6.63 35.31 -16.06
C ASN A 140 7.02 34.32 -14.95
N PRO A 141 7.29 33.05 -15.28
CA PRO A 141 7.79 32.11 -14.28
C PRO A 141 9.09 32.64 -13.69
N PRO A 142 9.34 32.39 -12.39
CA PRO A 142 10.58 32.83 -11.77
C PRO A 142 11.78 32.30 -12.56
N PRO A 143 12.86 33.11 -12.71
CA PRO A 143 14.07 32.65 -13.39
C PRO A 143 14.50 31.33 -12.77
N VAL A 144 14.85 30.35 -13.60
CA VAL A 144 15.27 29.02 -13.14
C VAL A 144 16.52 29.19 -12.30
N ILE A 145 16.33 29.36 -11.00
CA ILE A 145 17.42 29.32 -10.05
C ILE A 145 17.78 27.86 -9.94
N THR A 146 18.86 27.46 -10.60
CA THR A 146 19.65 26.31 -10.17
C THR A 146 20.16 26.60 -8.77
N ARG A 147 19.42 26.15 -7.75
CA ARG A 147 19.80 26.19 -6.32
C ARG A 147 19.14 24.96 -5.67
N ASP A 148 19.88 24.00 -5.14
CA ASP A 148 20.82 24.12 -4.02
C ASP A 148 20.30 25.08 -2.94
N ALA A 149 19.91 24.47 -1.81
CA ALA A 149 19.33 25.07 -0.62
C ALA A 149 17.81 25.37 -0.66
N CYS A 150 17.03 24.36 -0.30
CA CYS A 150 16.03 24.55 0.76
C CYS A 150 16.11 23.35 1.70
N SER A 151 16.77 23.63 2.82
CA SER A 151 16.71 22.93 4.10
C SER A 151 15.28 22.50 4.40
N SER A 152 15.06 21.19 4.44
CA SER A 152 13.98 20.61 5.21
C SER A 152 14.31 20.80 6.69
N SER A 153 13.59 21.71 7.36
CA SER A 153 13.48 21.66 8.82
C SER A 153 12.67 20.42 9.18
N SER A 154 13.36 19.30 9.34
CA SER A 154 12.86 18.18 10.11
C SER A 154 12.82 18.61 11.57
N SER A 155 11.64 18.54 12.18
CA SER A 155 11.51 18.45 13.62
C SER A 155 12.22 17.17 14.06
N GLU A 156 13.47 17.31 14.48
CA GLU A 156 14.22 16.28 15.19
C GLU A 156 13.65 16.18 16.60
N THR A 157 13.06 15.04 16.93
CA THR A 157 13.10 14.58 18.31
C THR A 157 14.57 14.26 18.60
N GLU A 158 15.15 14.98 19.55
CA GLU A 158 16.49 14.75 20.07
C GLU A 158 16.58 13.33 20.64
N ASP A 159 17.03 12.37 19.83
CA ASP A 159 17.70 11.18 20.34
C ASP A 159 19.19 11.52 20.39
N ALA A 160 19.62 11.88 21.59
CA ALA A 160 21.00 12.19 21.93
C ALA A 160 21.89 10.94 21.81
N HIS A 161 22.45 10.69 20.62
CA HIS A 161 23.73 10.00 20.43
C HIS A 161 24.30 10.40 19.05
N GLY A 162 25.04 11.52 19.04
CA GLY A 162 25.71 12.03 17.85
C GLY A 162 27.00 11.25 17.57
N ASP A 163 26.97 10.36 16.58
CA ASP A 163 28.16 10.03 15.80
C ASP A 163 28.22 11.02 14.62
N VAL A 164 29.05 12.05 14.75
CA VAL A 164 29.47 12.89 13.63
C VAL A 164 30.21 11.98 12.64
N PHE A 165 29.77 11.96 11.39
CA PHE A 165 30.50 11.26 10.33
C PHE A 165 31.86 11.94 10.13
N VAL A 166 32.92 11.32 10.66
CA VAL A 166 34.31 11.70 10.43
C VAL A 166 34.85 10.75 9.36
N ALA A 167 35.17 11.28 8.19
CA ALA A 167 35.88 10.50 7.17
C ALA A 167 37.28 10.13 7.72
N ASP A 168 37.66 8.86 7.64
CA ASP A 168 38.94 8.37 8.15
C ASP A 168 40.08 8.89 7.26
N ASP A 169 40.93 9.77 7.81
CA ASP A 169 42.03 10.47 7.12
C ASP A 169 43.27 9.54 6.94
N THR A 170 43.07 8.29 6.54
CA THR A 170 44.17 7.37 6.21
C THR A 170 44.40 7.34 4.69
N GLN A 171 45.50 7.99 4.26
CA GLN A 171 46.04 8.06 2.90
C GLN A 171 44.98 8.19 1.79
N ALA A 172 44.59 9.44 1.49
CA ALA A 172 43.67 9.79 0.42
C ALA A 172 44.18 9.37 -0.97
N ILE A 173 43.97 8.11 -1.32
CA ILE A 173 43.89 7.69 -2.71
C ILE A 173 42.59 8.29 -3.23
N THR A 174 42.67 9.14 -4.25
CA THR A 174 41.47 9.65 -4.92
C THR A 174 40.72 8.47 -5.53
N HIS A 175 39.60 8.09 -4.90
CA HIS A 175 38.77 7.00 -5.35
C HIS A 175 37.72 7.55 -6.32
N PHE A 176 37.73 7.05 -7.56
CA PHE A 176 36.73 7.36 -8.57
C PHE A 176 35.77 6.19 -8.69
N PRO A 177 34.49 6.34 -8.32
CA PRO A 177 33.53 5.27 -8.42
C PRO A 177 33.44 4.71 -9.84
N ASN A 178 33.57 3.40 -9.93
CA ASN A 178 33.37 2.65 -11.17
C ASN A 178 31.87 2.45 -11.45
N GLN A 179 31.54 1.77 -12.55
CA GLN A 179 30.15 1.60 -12.96
C GLN A 179 29.32 0.81 -11.92
N ALA A 180 29.91 -0.17 -11.25
CA ALA A 180 29.25 -1.01 -10.27
C ALA A 180 28.94 -0.21 -8.98
N GLU A 181 29.91 0.56 -8.50
CA GLU A 181 29.75 1.44 -7.33
C GLU A 181 28.69 2.53 -7.60
N LEU A 182 28.70 3.09 -8.82
CA LEU A 182 27.68 4.04 -9.24
C LEU A 182 26.29 3.41 -9.34
N ASN A 183 26.19 2.17 -9.85
CA ASN A 183 24.92 1.44 -9.91
C ASN A 183 24.36 1.22 -8.49
N ASP A 184 25.20 0.83 -7.54
CA ASP A 184 24.80 0.63 -6.15
C ASP A 184 24.36 1.94 -5.47
N LEU A 185 25.05 3.06 -5.73
CA LEU A 185 24.60 4.38 -5.29
C LEU A 185 23.23 4.75 -5.88
N ILE A 186 23.02 4.48 -7.17
CA ILE A 186 21.76 4.74 -7.85
C ILE A 186 20.62 3.90 -7.25
N ARG A 187 20.89 2.65 -6.87
CA ARG A 187 19.95 1.78 -6.17
C ARG A 187 19.62 2.31 -4.77
N ASP A 188 20.63 2.76 -4.02
CA ASP A 188 20.44 3.35 -2.68
C ASP A 188 19.58 4.61 -2.71
N LEU A 189 19.73 5.41 -3.76
CA LEU A 189 18.92 6.61 -4.00
C LEU A 189 17.54 6.30 -4.60
N GLY A 190 17.27 5.06 -5.00
CA GLY A 190 15.99 4.67 -5.61
C GLY A 190 15.67 5.44 -6.89
N LEU A 191 16.66 5.73 -7.73
CA LEU A 191 16.44 6.63 -8.87
C LEU A 191 15.79 5.94 -10.08
N PRO A 192 14.77 6.58 -10.71
CA PRO A 192 14.30 6.19 -12.04
C PRO A 192 15.38 6.46 -13.09
N LYS A 193 15.33 5.74 -14.22
CA LYS A 193 16.34 5.80 -15.30
C LYS A 193 16.71 7.22 -15.72
N SER A 194 15.73 8.11 -15.92
CA SER A 194 15.99 9.51 -16.30
C SER A 194 16.79 10.31 -15.27
N LYS A 195 16.54 10.09 -13.97
CA LYS A 195 17.30 10.72 -12.89
C LYS A 195 18.67 10.07 -12.70
N SER A 196 18.75 8.75 -12.87
CA SER A 196 20.02 8.02 -12.89
C SER A 196 20.95 8.55 -13.98
N GLU A 197 20.44 8.72 -15.20
CA GLU A 197 21.20 9.33 -16.30
C GLU A 197 21.69 10.73 -15.98
N LEU A 198 20.81 11.59 -15.44
CA LEU A 198 21.18 12.95 -15.08
C LEU A 198 22.29 12.95 -14.02
N LEU A 199 22.17 12.12 -12.99
CA LEU A 199 23.19 11.97 -11.96
C LEU A 199 24.52 11.50 -12.55
N THR A 200 24.52 10.40 -13.31
CA THR A 200 25.72 9.87 -13.96
C THR A 200 26.35 10.91 -14.89
N SER A 201 25.55 11.66 -15.63
CA SER A 201 26.04 12.71 -16.54
C SER A 201 26.72 13.86 -15.78
N ARG A 202 26.17 14.29 -14.64
CA ARG A 202 26.77 15.37 -13.82
C ARG A 202 28.05 14.92 -13.15
N LEU A 203 28.06 13.74 -12.53
CA LEU A 203 29.26 13.19 -11.91
C LEU A 203 30.38 12.98 -12.94
N LYS A 204 30.03 12.54 -14.16
CA LYS A 204 31.00 12.44 -15.27
C LYS A 204 31.51 13.81 -15.72
N GLN A 205 30.64 14.82 -15.82
CA GLN A 205 31.04 16.20 -16.16
C GLN A 205 32.03 16.78 -15.14
N TRP A 206 31.86 16.43 -13.86
CA TRP A 206 32.73 16.88 -12.78
C TRP A 206 34.02 16.06 -12.64
N ASN A 207 34.25 15.09 -13.52
CA ASN A 207 35.37 14.14 -13.44
C ASN A 207 35.42 13.41 -12.09
N LEU A 208 34.26 13.06 -11.53
CA LEU A 208 34.13 12.32 -10.27
C LEU A 208 33.81 10.84 -10.45
N LEU A 209 33.97 10.30 -11.67
CA LEU A 209 33.72 8.90 -11.98
C LEU A 209 34.91 8.34 -12.73
N ASP A 210 35.11 7.03 -12.59
CA ASP A 210 36.09 6.31 -13.39
C ASP A 210 35.76 6.43 -14.89
N GLU A 211 36.79 6.46 -15.75
CA GLU A 211 36.64 6.64 -17.20
C GLU A 211 35.79 5.53 -17.85
N SER A 212 35.72 4.34 -17.24
CA SER A 212 34.88 3.22 -17.69
C SER A 212 33.38 3.49 -17.57
N CYS A 213 32.96 4.45 -16.74
CA CYS A 213 31.54 4.76 -16.53
C CYS A 213 30.85 5.26 -17.81
N ARG A 214 29.64 4.75 -18.07
CA ARG A 214 28.84 5.10 -19.26
C ARG A 214 27.43 5.52 -18.84
N VAL A 215 27.04 6.74 -19.19
CA VAL A 215 25.69 7.28 -18.91
C VAL A 215 24.59 6.40 -19.53
N THR A 216 24.83 5.90 -20.75
CA THR A 216 23.87 5.06 -21.50
C THR A 216 23.51 3.75 -20.81
N LYS A 217 24.41 3.21 -19.95
CA LYS A 217 24.11 1.99 -19.19
C LYS A 217 22.88 2.15 -18.30
N GLN A 218 22.55 3.37 -17.86
CA GLN A 218 21.35 3.62 -17.05
C GLN A 218 20.03 3.46 -17.85
N ARG A 219 20.03 3.77 -19.15
CA ARG A 219 18.88 3.51 -20.05
C ARG A 219 18.61 2.02 -20.19
N GLN A 220 19.70 1.28 -20.30
CA GLN A 220 19.74 -0.13 -20.71
C GLN A 220 19.86 -1.09 -19.52
N ARG A 221 19.83 -0.59 -18.28
CA ARG A 221 20.07 -1.39 -17.07
C ARG A 221 19.14 -2.60 -16.88
N HIS A 222 17.99 -2.59 -17.54
CA HIS A 222 17.01 -3.67 -17.54
C HIS A 222 17.28 -4.77 -18.58
N GLU A 223 18.08 -4.50 -19.62
CA GLU A 223 18.14 -5.33 -20.83
C GLU A 223 18.56 -6.77 -20.51
N LYS A 224 19.59 -6.95 -19.68
CA LYS A 224 20.09 -8.25 -19.21
C LYS A 224 19.08 -9.09 -18.43
N LEU A 225 18.05 -8.47 -17.87
CA LEU A 225 17.08 -9.17 -17.02
C LEU A 225 15.72 -9.27 -17.71
N SER A 226 15.40 -8.32 -18.60
CA SER A 226 14.13 -8.28 -19.30
C SER A 226 13.91 -9.45 -20.25
N HIS A 227 14.97 -10.09 -20.78
CA HIS A 227 14.82 -11.22 -21.70
C HIS A 227 14.32 -12.50 -21.04
N TYR A 228 14.41 -12.61 -19.71
CA TYR A 228 13.78 -13.71 -18.94
C TYR A 228 12.27 -13.53 -18.79
N PHE A 229 11.74 -12.36 -19.12
CA PHE A 229 10.31 -12.06 -19.05
C PHE A 229 9.68 -12.03 -20.44
N THR A 230 8.40 -12.31 -20.51
CA THR A 230 7.58 -12.18 -21.72
C THR A 230 6.19 -11.72 -21.33
N LEU A 231 5.63 -10.79 -22.11
CA LEU A 231 4.24 -10.39 -22.02
C LEU A 231 3.39 -11.25 -22.96
N ASP A 232 2.62 -12.17 -22.38
CA ASP A 232 1.60 -12.94 -23.11
C ASP A 232 0.21 -12.46 -22.71
N GLU A 233 -0.58 -12.07 -23.71
CA GLU A 233 -1.90 -11.43 -23.60
C GLU A 233 -1.93 -10.22 -22.64
N LYS A 234 -2.10 -10.49 -21.34
CA LYS A 234 -2.26 -9.52 -20.26
C LYS A 234 -1.40 -9.83 -19.04
N LEU A 235 -0.56 -10.86 -19.08
CA LEU A 235 0.33 -11.24 -18.00
C LEU A 235 1.78 -11.16 -18.47
N CYS A 236 2.58 -10.34 -17.81
CA CYS A 236 4.03 -10.39 -17.96
C CYS A 236 4.57 -11.40 -16.95
N TYR A 237 5.31 -12.42 -17.41
CA TYR A 237 5.80 -13.49 -16.55
C TYR A 237 7.23 -13.89 -16.91
N CYS A 238 7.93 -14.49 -15.95
CA CYS A 238 9.26 -15.07 -16.13
C CYS A 238 9.12 -16.47 -16.76
N HIS A 239 9.66 -16.66 -17.97
CA HIS A 239 9.58 -17.94 -18.71
C HIS A 239 10.75 -18.88 -18.42
N ASN A 240 11.84 -18.37 -17.84
CA ASN A 240 13.01 -19.12 -17.44
C ASN A 240 13.50 -18.66 -16.06
N ILE A 241 12.96 -19.29 -15.01
CA ILE A 241 13.26 -18.96 -13.62
C ILE A 241 14.71 -19.32 -13.28
N ASN A 242 15.16 -20.52 -13.63
CA ASN A 242 16.55 -20.96 -13.35
C ASN A 242 17.56 -19.98 -13.94
N GLY A 243 17.41 -19.58 -15.21
CA GLY A 243 18.29 -18.62 -15.86
C GLY A 243 18.24 -17.23 -15.22
N LEU A 244 17.07 -16.77 -14.76
CA LEU A 244 16.97 -15.50 -14.02
C LEU A 244 17.79 -15.57 -12.71
N PHE A 245 17.68 -16.67 -11.97
CA PHE A 245 18.41 -16.87 -10.71
C PHE A 245 19.92 -16.99 -10.91
N GLU A 246 20.35 -17.68 -11.98
CA GLU A 246 21.75 -17.74 -12.40
C GLU A 246 22.29 -16.34 -12.76
N GLU A 247 21.54 -15.54 -13.51
CA GLU A 247 21.96 -14.19 -13.91
C GLU A 247 22.11 -13.22 -12.74
N ILE A 248 21.24 -13.33 -11.73
CA ILE A 248 21.32 -12.49 -10.51
C ILE A 248 22.24 -13.07 -9.44
N GLU A 249 22.88 -14.20 -9.72
CA GLU A 249 23.80 -14.92 -8.82
C GLU A 249 23.17 -15.28 -7.46
N PHE A 250 21.86 -15.56 -7.46
CA PHE A 250 21.17 -16.06 -6.27
C PHE A 250 21.04 -17.59 -6.34
N PRO A 251 21.36 -18.31 -5.25
CA PRO A 251 21.15 -19.75 -5.23
C PRO A 251 19.67 -20.07 -5.35
N TYR A 252 19.37 -21.04 -6.21
CA TYR A 252 18.02 -21.47 -6.48
C TYR A 252 17.86 -22.97 -6.22
N ASP A 253 17.30 -23.28 -5.06
CA ASP A 253 16.67 -24.55 -4.76
C ASP A 253 15.18 -24.27 -4.57
N PRO A 254 14.26 -24.84 -5.36
CA PRO A 254 12.83 -24.60 -5.20
C PRO A 254 12.32 -24.80 -3.76
N SER A 255 12.92 -25.70 -2.97
CA SER A 255 12.52 -25.94 -1.57
C SER A 255 12.87 -24.78 -0.61
N ASP A 256 13.82 -23.92 -0.99
CA ASP A 256 14.18 -22.70 -0.25
C ASP A 256 13.26 -21.52 -0.56
N TRP A 257 12.38 -21.65 -1.56
CA TRP A 257 11.50 -20.59 -2.02
C TRP A 257 10.02 -20.99 -1.93
N ARG A 258 9.17 -20.00 -1.67
CA ARG A 258 7.72 -20.15 -1.69
C ARG A 258 7.09 -19.17 -2.67
N LEU A 259 6.03 -19.60 -3.31
CA LEU A 259 5.25 -18.78 -4.23
C LEU A 259 4.20 -17.99 -3.45
N PHE A 260 4.32 -16.66 -3.49
CA PHE A 260 3.27 -15.75 -3.04
C PHE A 260 2.46 -15.28 -4.24
N VAL A 261 1.15 -15.57 -4.21
CA VAL A 261 0.20 -15.09 -5.21
C VAL A 261 -0.74 -14.10 -4.55
N ASP A 262 -0.66 -12.85 -5.00
CA ASP A 262 -1.59 -11.80 -4.61
C ASP A 262 -2.43 -11.36 -5.81
N SER A 263 -3.69 -11.07 -5.55
CA SER A 263 -4.58 -10.54 -6.56
C SER A 263 -5.51 -9.50 -5.97
N SER A 264 -5.72 -8.44 -6.74
CA SER A 264 -6.72 -7.43 -6.46
C SER A 264 -7.82 -7.45 -7.53
N THR A 265 -8.78 -6.54 -7.39
CA THR A 265 -9.80 -6.33 -8.43
C THR A 265 -9.25 -5.88 -9.78
N ARG A 266 -7.99 -5.43 -9.83
CA ARG A 266 -7.35 -4.86 -11.03
C ARG A 266 -5.94 -5.39 -11.28
N SER A 267 -5.43 -6.30 -10.48
CA SER A 267 -4.07 -6.79 -10.66
C SER A 267 -3.92 -8.22 -10.19
N LEU A 268 -2.95 -8.91 -10.78
CA LEU A 268 -2.49 -10.23 -10.39
C LEU A 268 -0.97 -10.19 -10.32
N LYS A 269 -0.41 -10.69 -9.22
CA LYS A 269 1.02 -10.64 -8.92
C LYS A 269 1.45 -12.01 -8.38
N ALA A 270 2.56 -12.51 -8.90
CA ALA A 270 3.24 -13.68 -8.35
C ALA A 270 4.70 -13.36 -8.07
N VAL A 271 5.15 -13.80 -6.90
CA VAL A 271 6.44 -13.42 -6.32
C VAL A 271 7.02 -14.63 -5.64
N LEU A 272 8.31 -14.88 -5.83
CA LEU A 272 9.06 -15.85 -5.05
C LEU A 272 9.64 -15.18 -3.82
N LEU A 273 9.37 -15.77 -2.66
CA LEU A 273 9.87 -15.33 -1.36
C LEU A 273 10.80 -16.42 -0.81
N HIS A 274 12.00 -16.05 -0.38
CA HIS A 274 12.91 -17.00 0.23
C HIS A 274 12.45 -17.36 1.65
N ASN A 275 12.48 -18.65 2.02
CA ASN A 275 11.88 -19.16 3.24
C ASN A 275 12.49 -18.57 4.51
N GLY A 276 13.80 -18.39 4.55
CA GLY A 276 14.53 -17.73 5.64
C GLY A 276 14.69 -16.21 5.48
N ASN A 277 13.98 -15.56 4.54
CA ASN A 277 14.07 -14.12 4.31
C ASN A 277 15.52 -13.61 4.08
N LYS A 278 16.39 -14.44 3.47
CA LYS A 278 17.80 -14.15 3.15
C LYS A 278 18.01 -13.50 1.79
N TYR A 279 16.98 -13.52 0.94
CA TYR A 279 17.01 -12.95 -0.40
C TYR A 279 15.75 -12.11 -0.64
N PRO A 280 15.81 -11.13 -1.57
CA PRO A 280 14.71 -10.21 -1.77
C PRO A 280 13.55 -10.91 -2.48
N SER A 281 12.37 -10.31 -2.38
CA SER A 281 11.18 -10.79 -3.08
C SER A 281 11.37 -10.67 -4.59
N ILE A 282 11.41 -11.80 -5.30
CA ILE A 282 11.64 -11.83 -6.75
C ILE A 282 10.31 -11.88 -7.49
N PRO A 283 9.89 -10.83 -8.22
CA PRO A 283 8.66 -10.88 -8.98
C PRO A 283 8.81 -11.80 -10.19
N ILE A 284 7.90 -12.77 -10.33
CA ILE A 284 7.90 -13.72 -11.46
C ILE A 284 6.69 -13.56 -12.37
N ALA A 285 5.61 -12.90 -11.91
CA ALA A 285 4.53 -12.51 -12.81
C ALA A 285 3.81 -11.25 -12.32
N HIS A 286 3.35 -10.42 -13.27
CA HIS A 286 2.63 -9.20 -12.97
C HIS A 286 1.63 -8.84 -14.09
N SER A 287 0.43 -8.44 -13.68
CA SER A 287 -0.61 -7.86 -14.53
C SER A 287 -1.34 -6.73 -13.81
N VAL A 288 -1.69 -5.67 -14.54
CA VAL A 288 -2.61 -4.59 -14.10
C VAL A 288 -4.00 -4.67 -14.76
N HIS A 289 -4.30 -5.77 -15.45
CA HIS A 289 -5.61 -5.99 -16.09
C HIS A 289 -6.27 -7.29 -15.68
N LEU A 290 -5.49 -8.32 -15.32
CA LEU A 290 -6.04 -9.55 -14.77
C LEU A 290 -6.53 -9.29 -13.35
N LYS A 291 -7.77 -9.66 -13.12
CA LYS A 291 -8.41 -9.63 -11.82
C LYS A 291 -8.31 -11.00 -11.15
N GLU A 292 -8.55 -11.03 -9.86
CA GLU A 292 -8.84 -12.24 -9.11
C GLU A 292 -9.84 -13.18 -9.82
N GLY A 293 -9.41 -14.42 -10.09
CA GLY A 293 -10.25 -15.43 -10.72
C GLY A 293 -9.49 -16.72 -11.01
N TYR A 294 -10.19 -17.85 -10.88
CA TYR A 294 -9.62 -19.20 -11.04
C TYR A 294 -8.85 -19.37 -12.36
N GLU A 295 -9.45 -19.00 -13.50
CA GLU A 295 -8.81 -19.16 -14.81
C GLU A 295 -7.52 -18.35 -14.94
N ASN A 296 -7.48 -17.14 -14.35
CA ASN A 296 -6.29 -16.29 -14.39
C ASN A 296 -5.17 -16.87 -13.51
N VAL A 297 -5.52 -17.44 -12.35
CA VAL A 297 -4.55 -18.12 -11.46
C VAL A 297 -4.03 -19.40 -12.12
N LYS A 298 -4.91 -20.16 -12.77
CA LYS A 298 -4.55 -21.34 -13.57
C LYS A 298 -3.60 -20.99 -14.71
N GLN A 299 -3.92 -19.94 -15.47
CA GLN A 299 -3.05 -19.43 -16.52
C GLN A 299 -1.69 -19.00 -15.97
N LEU A 300 -1.66 -18.29 -14.83
CA LEU A 300 -0.42 -17.88 -14.17
C LEU A 300 0.45 -19.09 -13.82
N LEU A 301 -0.09 -20.08 -13.09
CA LEU A 301 0.67 -21.26 -12.65
C LEU A 301 1.20 -22.07 -13.84
N ARG A 302 0.42 -22.17 -14.92
CA ARG A 302 0.85 -22.81 -16.17
C ARG A 302 2.03 -22.07 -16.81
N LEU A 303 1.95 -20.73 -16.91
CA LEU A 303 2.96 -19.92 -17.60
C LEU A 303 4.29 -19.87 -16.83
N VAL A 304 4.24 -19.86 -15.49
CA VAL A 304 5.45 -19.94 -14.64
C VAL A 304 5.91 -21.38 -14.39
N LYS A 305 5.29 -22.37 -15.05
CA LYS A 305 5.65 -23.79 -14.97
C LYS A 305 5.72 -24.30 -13.52
N TYR A 306 4.68 -24.01 -12.73
CA TYR A 306 4.62 -24.35 -11.31
C TYR A 306 5.01 -25.81 -11.00
N GLU A 307 4.52 -26.76 -11.80
CA GLU A 307 4.79 -28.20 -11.64
C GLU A 307 6.27 -28.58 -11.73
N GLU A 308 7.11 -27.78 -12.40
CA GLU A 308 8.57 -28.02 -12.50
C GLU A 308 9.31 -27.66 -11.20
N HIS A 309 8.69 -26.83 -10.35
CA HIS A 309 9.31 -26.27 -9.17
C HIS A 309 8.64 -26.72 -7.87
N ASP A 310 7.34 -27.02 -7.91
CA ASP A 310 6.59 -27.62 -6.80
C ASP A 310 6.71 -26.83 -5.48
N TRP A 311 6.74 -25.49 -5.59
CA TRP A 311 6.88 -24.59 -4.44
C TRP A 311 5.69 -24.72 -3.49
N GLU A 312 5.93 -24.49 -2.20
CA GLU A 312 4.86 -24.14 -1.29
C GLU A 312 4.21 -22.81 -1.70
N VAL A 313 2.89 -22.70 -1.59
CA VAL A 313 2.12 -21.54 -2.07
C VAL A 313 1.42 -20.84 -0.92
N ILE A 314 1.59 -19.52 -0.84
CA ILE A 314 0.92 -18.65 0.12
C ILE A 314 0.08 -17.60 -0.61
N GLY A 315 -1.14 -17.39 -0.12
CA GLY A 315 -2.04 -16.37 -0.61
C GLY A 315 -3.12 -16.10 0.43
N ASP A 316 -3.95 -15.07 0.19
CA ASP A 316 -5.10 -14.85 1.06
C ASP A 316 -6.10 -16.02 0.97
N TYR A 317 -7.09 -16.05 1.87
CA TYR A 317 -8.08 -17.14 1.88
C TYR A 317 -8.91 -17.24 0.59
N LYS A 318 -9.03 -16.16 -0.17
CA LYS A 318 -9.72 -16.19 -1.45
C LYS A 318 -8.85 -16.85 -2.52
N MET A 319 -7.56 -16.53 -2.54
CA MET A 319 -6.56 -17.19 -3.37
C MET A 319 -6.45 -18.67 -3.04
N ILE A 320 -6.39 -19.04 -1.76
CA ILE A 320 -6.45 -20.44 -1.31
C ILE A 320 -7.69 -21.14 -1.86
N GLY A 321 -8.85 -20.46 -1.88
CA GLY A 321 -10.05 -20.98 -2.52
C GLY A 321 -9.87 -21.29 -4.01
N PHE A 322 -9.21 -20.41 -4.76
CA PHE A 322 -8.89 -20.68 -6.18
C PHE A 322 -7.90 -21.83 -6.34
N LEU A 323 -6.82 -21.87 -5.54
CA LEU A 323 -5.80 -22.91 -5.59
C LEU A 323 -6.37 -24.30 -5.25
N THR A 324 -7.33 -24.37 -4.34
CA THR A 324 -7.99 -25.63 -3.93
C THR A 324 -9.26 -25.95 -4.72
N GLY A 325 -9.64 -25.12 -5.69
CA GLY A 325 -10.85 -25.31 -6.48
C GLY A 325 -12.17 -25.12 -5.70
N LEU A 326 -12.11 -24.49 -4.53
CA LEU A 326 -13.27 -24.24 -3.68
C LEU A 326 -14.05 -23.00 -4.09
N GLN A 327 -15.36 -23.06 -3.90
CA GLN A 327 -16.27 -21.93 -4.05
C GLN A 327 -16.09 -20.91 -2.93
N GLY A 328 -15.81 -19.66 -3.31
CA GLY A 328 -15.80 -18.52 -2.40
C GLY A 328 -17.19 -18.07 -1.95
N GLY A 329 -17.23 -17.18 -0.96
CA GLY A 329 -18.45 -16.65 -0.36
C GLY A 329 -18.87 -17.38 0.92
N PHE A 330 -20.14 -17.28 1.29
CA PHE A 330 -20.70 -17.93 2.49
C PHE A 330 -21.14 -19.36 2.19
N THR A 331 -20.17 -20.24 1.96
CA THR A 331 -20.39 -21.65 1.61
C THR A 331 -20.50 -22.54 2.85
N LYS A 332 -21.12 -23.72 2.70
CA LYS A 332 -21.36 -24.65 3.82
C LYS A 332 -20.07 -25.33 4.28
N TYR A 333 -19.23 -25.75 3.34
CA TYR A 333 -17.96 -26.46 3.59
C TYR A 333 -16.76 -25.66 3.06
N PRO A 334 -16.42 -24.51 3.67
CA PRO A 334 -15.38 -23.61 3.16
C PRO A 334 -13.95 -24.05 3.52
N CYS A 335 -13.77 -25.05 4.39
CA CYS A 335 -12.46 -25.56 4.76
C CYS A 335 -11.95 -26.53 3.68
N PHE A 336 -10.69 -26.35 3.28
CA PHE A 336 -10.03 -27.23 2.31
C PHE A 336 -9.41 -28.47 2.95
N LEU A 337 -9.26 -28.52 4.28
CA LEU A 337 -8.70 -29.68 5.00
C LEU A 337 -9.77 -30.63 5.55
N CYS A 338 -10.98 -30.13 5.83
CA CYS A 338 -12.06 -30.93 6.38
C CYS A 338 -13.45 -30.46 5.94
N TYR A 339 -14.46 -31.29 6.20
CA TYR A 339 -15.87 -31.00 5.96
C TYR A 339 -16.50 -30.20 7.12
N TRP A 340 -15.83 -29.13 7.57
CA TRP A 340 -16.35 -28.20 8.57
C TRP A 340 -17.65 -27.55 8.08
N ASP A 341 -18.75 -27.77 8.80
CA ASP A 341 -20.04 -27.17 8.49
C ASP A 341 -20.13 -25.76 9.09
N SER A 342 -19.92 -24.75 8.24
CA SER A 342 -19.98 -23.34 8.61
C SER A 342 -21.36 -22.89 9.11
N ARG A 343 -22.42 -23.68 8.87
CA ARG A 343 -23.79 -23.40 9.29
C ARG A 343 -24.13 -24.03 10.64
N ALA A 344 -23.34 -24.99 11.12
CA ALA A 344 -23.54 -25.68 12.40
C ALA A 344 -23.03 -24.85 13.60
N THR A 345 -23.49 -23.61 13.75
CA THR A 345 -22.95 -22.62 14.72
C THR A 345 -22.94 -23.10 16.17
N ALA A 346 -23.91 -23.93 16.56
CA ALA A 346 -23.97 -24.51 17.91
C ALA A 346 -22.81 -25.49 18.20
N LYS A 347 -22.21 -26.10 17.16
CA LYS A 347 -21.13 -27.09 17.30
C LYS A 347 -19.73 -26.50 17.19
N HIS A 348 -19.60 -25.27 16.70
CA HIS A 348 -18.31 -24.71 16.27
C HIS A 348 -17.21 -24.73 17.34
N TYR A 349 -17.53 -24.37 18.59
CA TYR A 349 -16.56 -24.39 19.68
C TYR A 349 -16.47 -25.72 20.44
N ASP A 350 -17.42 -26.63 20.23
CA ASP A 350 -17.50 -27.90 20.95
C ASP A 350 -16.93 -29.07 20.13
N THR A 351 -16.95 -28.95 18.80
CA THR A 351 -16.43 -29.95 17.86
C THR A 351 -15.11 -29.47 17.28
N LYS A 352 -14.02 -30.08 17.73
CA LYS A 352 -12.68 -29.86 17.17
C LYS A 352 -12.45 -30.71 15.92
N ASP A 353 -12.81 -31.98 15.97
CA ASP A 353 -12.52 -32.93 14.91
C ASP A 353 -13.69 -33.02 13.93
N TRP A 354 -13.45 -32.57 12.70
CA TRP A 354 -14.38 -32.66 11.58
C TRP A 354 -13.85 -33.69 10.58
N PRO A 355 -14.73 -34.40 9.83
CA PRO A 355 -14.28 -35.40 8.87
C PRO A 355 -13.30 -34.80 7.85
N SER A 356 -12.14 -35.41 7.67
CA SER A 356 -11.09 -34.93 6.76
C SER A 356 -11.60 -34.88 5.31
N ARG A 357 -11.15 -33.88 4.55
CA ARG A 357 -11.50 -33.72 3.15
C ARG A 357 -10.53 -34.52 2.28
N THR A 358 -10.97 -35.69 1.83
CA THR A 358 -10.20 -36.57 0.94
C THR A 358 -10.56 -36.40 -0.54
N GLY A 359 -11.67 -35.74 -0.88
CA GLY A 359 -12.18 -35.63 -2.24
C GLY A 359 -12.40 -34.19 -2.71
N PHE A 360 -12.05 -33.94 -3.97
CA PHE A 360 -12.33 -32.69 -4.71
C PHE A 360 -13.16 -32.95 -5.97
N VAL A 361 -14.30 -33.63 -5.79
CA VAL A 361 -15.25 -33.88 -6.88
C VAL A 361 -15.99 -32.58 -7.21
N ILE A 362 -15.87 -32.12 -8.46
CA ILE A 362 -16.50 -30.88 -8.92
C ILE A 362 -18.03 -30.97 -8.76
N GLY A 363 -18.62 -29.97 -8.12
CA GLY A 363 -20.05 -29.90 -7.83
C GLY A 363 -20.44 -30.37 -6.44
N GLU A 364 -19.55 -31.06 -5.72
CA GLU A 364 -19.80 -31.60 -4.39
C GLU A 364 -19.07 -30.82 -3.30
N MET A 365 -19.67 -30.74 -2.10
CA MET A 365 -19.03 -30.20 -0.89
C MET A 365 -18.28 -28.87 -1.10
N ASN A 366 -18.89 -27.99 -1.90
CA ASN A 366 -18.39 -26.67 -2.30
C ASN A 366 -17.14 -26.63 -3.19
N VAL A 367 -16.74 -27.75 -3.77
CA VAL A 367 -15.76 -27.80 -4.86
C VAL A 367 -16.48 -27.37 -6.14
N LYS A 368 -15.94 -26.38 -6.85
CA LYS A 368 -16.53 -25.92 -8.12
C LYS A 368 -15.52 -25.91 -9.27
N TRP A 369 -14.24 -26.07 -8.98
CA TRP A 369 -13.19 -26.20 -9.98
C TRP A 369 -12.23 -27.31 -9.58
N GLN A 370 -11.41 -27.76 -10.52
CA GLN A 370 -10.32 -28.69 -10.24
C GLN A 370 -9.27 -27.97 -9.37
N PRO A 371 -8.75 -28.59 -8.30
CA PRO A 371 -7.61 -28.05 -7.56
C PRO A 371 -6.43 -27.78 -8.49
N LEU A 372 -5.77 -26.65 -8.30
CA LEU A 372 -4.56 -26.24 -9.02
C LEU A 372 -3.28 -26.61 -8.29
N VAL A 373 -3.36 -26.81 -6.97
CA VAL A 373 -2.24 -27.10 -6.08
C VAL A 373 -2.71 -28.11 -5.03
N GLU A 374 -1.82 -29.02 -4.64
CA GLU A 374 -2.07 -29.99 -3.57
C GLU A 374 -2.32 -29.30 -2.22
N GLN A 375 -3.14 -29.89 -1.34
CA GLN A 375 -3.52 -29.25 -0.07
C GLN A 375 -2.29 -29.00 0.82
N GLU A 376 -1.33 -29.93 0.78
CA GLU A 376 -0.13 -30.00 1.59
C GLU A 376 0.88 -28.91 1.23
N LYS A 377 0.82 -28.40 -0.01
CA LYS A 377 1.67 -27.31 -0.51
C LYS A 377 1.15 -25.94 -0.10
N ILE A 378 -0.04 -25.83 0.47
CA ILE A 378 -0.62 -24.55 0.85
C ILE A 378 -0.10 -24.11 2.21
N LEU A 379 0.41 -22.89 2.28
CA LEU A 379 0.83 -22.25 3.52
C LEU A 379 -0.30 -21.40 4.10
N MET A 380 -0.51 -21.51 5.41
CA MET A 380 -1.46 -20.65 6.12
C MET A 380 -0.97 -19.20 6.09
N PRO A 381 -1.84 -18.21 5.83
CA PRO A 381 -1.43 -16.80 5.80
C PRO A 381 -1.60 -16.15 7.18
N PRO A 382 -0.54 -16.01 8.02
CA PRO A 382 -0.67 -15.46 9.36
C PRO A 382 -1.26 -14.03 9.40
N PRO A 383 -0.92 -13.09 8.49
CA PRO A 383 -1.50 -11.75 8.48
C PRO A 383 -3.03 -11.79 8.36
N HIS A 384 -3.54 -12.60 7.43
CA HIS A 384 -4.98 -12.70 7.23
C HIS A 384 -5.69 -13.32 8.43
N ILE A 385 -5.03 -14.17 9.21
CA ILE A 385 -5.56 -14.74 10.45
C ILE A 385 -5.66 -13.68 11.53
N LYS A 386 -4.59 -12.91 11.78
CA LYS A 386 -4.59 -11.75 12.69
C LYS A 386 -5.73 -10.77 12.37
N LEU A 387 -5.88 -10.40 11.09
CA LEU A 387 -6.98 -9.56 10.61
C LEU A 387 -8.37 -10.20 10.84
N GLY A 388 -8.47 -11.52 10.75
CA GLY A 388 -9.70 -12.26 11.02
C GLY A 388 -10.09 -12.28 12.49
N LEU A 389 -9.11 -12.42 13.39
CA LEU A 389 -9.33 -12.47 14.84
C LEU A 389 -9.84 -11.13 15.38
N ILE A 390 -9.16 -10.02 15.06
CA ILE A 390 -9.60 -8.67 15.47
C ILE A 390 -11.01 -8.37 14.95
N LYS A 391 -11.31 -8.84 13.73
CA LYS A 391 -12.62 -8.66 13.13
C LYS A 391 -13.72 -9.36 13.93
N GLN A 392 -13.47 -10.58 14.41
CA GLN A 392 -14.44 -11.29 15.25
C GLN A 392 -14.58 -10.65 16.63
N PHE A 393 -13.46 -10.23 17.23
CA PHE A 393 -13.46 -9.53 18.50
C PHE A 393 -14.32 -8.25 18.46
N VAL A 394 -14.05 -7.36 17.49
CA VAL A 394 -14.78 -6.08 17.39
C VAL A 394 -16.26 -6.28 17.04
N ARG A 395 -16.60 -7.31 16.25
CA ARG A 395 -18.00 -7.66 15.96
C ARG A 395 -18.77 -8.19 17.16
N ALA A 396 -18.08 -8.79 18.12
CA ALA A 396 -18.69 -9.29 19.36
C ALA A 396 -18.76 -8.21 20.44
N LEU A 397 -17.95 -7.15 20.34
CA LEU A 397 -17.93 -6.06 21.29
C LEU A 397 -19.27 -5.29 21.28
N ASP A 398 -19.76 -4.91 22.46
CA ASP A 398 -20.95 -4.06 22.54
C ASP A 398 -20.66 -2.68 21.90
N HIS A 399 -21.40 -2.36 20.84
CA HIS A 399 -21.25 -1.10 20.11
C HIS A 399 -21.62 0.15 20.93
N LYS A 400 -22.28 -0.02 22.08
CA LYS A 400 -22.57 1.08 23.01
C LYS A 400 -21.51 1.26 24.10
N SER A 401 -20.58 0.30 24.23
CA SER A 401 -19.55 0.31 25.26
C SER A 401 -18.57 1.48 25.15
N ALA A 402 -17.94 1.84 26.26
CA ALA A 402 -16.90 2.87 26.28
C ALA A 402 -15.70 2.47 25.40
N ALA A 403 -15.36 1.18 25.34
CA ALA A 403 -14.31 0.65 24.48
C ALA A 403 -14.63 0.84 22.99
N PHE A 404 -15.88 0.60 22.56
CA PHE A 404 -16.27 0.79 21.17
C PHE A 404 -16.20 2.28 20.77
N LYS A 405 -16.71 3.18 21.62
CA LYS A 405 -16.57 4.63 21.40
C LYS A 405 -15.12 5.10 21.35
N HIS A 406 -14.23 4.44 22.11
CA HIS A 406 -12.80 4.70 22.05
C HIS A 406 -12.21 4.35 20.68
N LEU A 407 -12.63 3.24 20.06
CA LEU A 407 -12.19 2.88 18.70
C LEU A 407 -12.53 3.99 17.69
N GLU A 408 -13.72 4.59 17.80
CA GLU A 408 -14.15 5.71 16.93
C GLU A 408 -13.27 6.94 17.14
N ALA A 409 -12.91 7.24 18.39
CA ALA A 409 -12.04 8.37 18.74
C ALA A 409 -10.59 8.18 18.28
N VAL A 410 -10.03 6.96 18.40
CA VAL A 410 -8.64 6.64 18.01
C VAL A 410 -8.47 6.63 16.49
N PHE A 411 -9.52 6.29 15.75
CA PHE A 411 -9.51 6.17 14.30
C PHE A 411 -10.57 7.06 13.62
N PRO A 412 -10.50 8.40 13.74
CA PRO A 412 -11.53 9.30 13.21
C PRO A 412 -11.63 9.31 11.68
N ARG A 413 -10.62 8.74 10.99
CA ARG A 413 -10.61 8.57 9.53
C ARG A 413 -11.32 7.29 9.07
N LEU A 414 -11.61 6.35 9.97
CA LEU A 414 -12.40 5.16 9.66
C LEU A 414 -13.88 5.51 9.84
N SER A 415 -14.72 5.06 8.90
CA SER A 415 -16.16 5.17 9.09
C SER A 415 -16.63 4.24 10.19
N GLU A 416 -17.70 4.62 10.88
CA GLU A 416 -18.39 3.79 11.87
C GLU A 416 -18.69 2.38 11.32
N ALA A 417 -19.12 2.29 10.05
CA ALA A 417 -19.38 1.01 9.39
C ALA A 417 -18.12 0.12 9.27
N LYS A 418 -16.94 0.70 9.00
CA LYS A 418 -15.68 -0.05 8.96
C LYS A 418 -15.28 -0.54 10.35
N ILE A 419 -15.44 0.31 11.37
CA ILE A 419 -15.14 -0.04 12.77
C ILE A 419 -16.08 -1.17 13.23
N LYS A 420 -17.41 -1.02 13.07
CA LYS A 420 -18.40 -2.08 13.39
C LYS A 420 -18.12 -3.37 12.65
N ALA A 421 -17.67 -3.28 11.39
CA ALA A 421 -17.34 -4.46 10.60
C ALA A 421 -16.02 -5.13 11.01
N GLY A 422 -15.22 -4.49 11.88
CA GLY A 422 -13.91 -4.95 12.33
C GLY A 422 -12.84 -4.84 11.24
N VAL A 423 -12.92 -3.84 10.36
CA VAL A 423 -12.03 -3.67 9.22
C VAL A 423 -10.87 -2.75 9.59
N PHE A 424 -9.76 -3.35 9.99
CA PHE A 424 -8.50 -2.67 10.34
C PHE A 424 -7.35 -3.14 9.43
N VAL A 425 -6.29 -2.35 9.38
CA VAL A 425 -4.99 -2.72 8.78
C VAL A 425 -3.94 -3.01 9.86
N GLY A 426 -2.85 -3.69 9.52
CA GLY A 426 -1.77 -4.07 10.45
C GLY A 426 -1.33 -2.94 11.40
N PRO A 427 -0.96 -1.74 10.89
CA PRO A 427 -0.55 -0.61 11.74
C PRO A 427 -1.62 -0.15 12.74
N GLN A 428 -2.91 -0.22 12.37
CA GLN A 428 -4.00 0.15 13.28
C GLN A 428 -4.15 -0.86 14.41
N ILE A 429 -3.99 -2.16 14.11
CA ILE A 429 -4.04 -3.21 15.13
C ILE A 429 -2.86 -3.05 16.08
N THR A 430 -1.65 -2.81 15.56
CA THR A 430 -0.46 -2.57 16.38
C THR A 430 -0.65 -1.36 17.30
N LYS A 431 -1.16 -0.24 16.76
CA LYS A 431 -1.50 0.94 17.58
C LYS A 431 -2.49 0.60 18.68
N LEU A 432 -3.53 -0.18 18.38
CA LEU A 432 -4.55 -0.56 19.35
C LEU A 432 -4.02 -1.50 20.44
N MET A 433 -3.11 -2.43 20.11
CA MET A 433 -2.45 -3.31 21.09
C MET A 433 -1.56 -2.54 22.08
N GLN A 434 -1.03 -1.38 21.65
CA GLN A 434 -0.20 -0.49 22.46
C GLN A 434 -1.00 0.56 23.23
N ASP A 435 -2.33 0.60 23.06
CA ASP A 435 -3.20 1.59 23.67
C ASP A 435 -3.71 1.12 25.05
N PRO A 436 -3.17 1.65 26.17
CA PRO A 436 -3.60 1.25 27.50
C PRO A 436 -5.02 1.74 27.82
N GLU A 437 -5.46 2.84 27.21
CA GLU A 437 -6.79 3.42 27.43
C GLU A 437 -7.88 2.52 26.83
N PHE A 438 -7.62 1.95 25.64
CA PHE A 438 -8.51 0.95 25.05
C PHE A 438 -8.68 -0.26 25.97
N SER A 439 -7.56 -0.85 26.41
CA SER A 439 -7.56 -2.00 27.32
C SER A 439 -8.20 -1.69 28.69
N GLY A 440 -8.09 -0.44 29.15
CA GLY A 440 -8.72 0.06 30.36
C GLY A 440 -10.25 0.16 30.27
N LYS A 441 -10.78 0.50 29.09
CA LYS A 441 -12.22 0.67 28.82
C LYS A 441 -12.99 -0.63 28.53
N LEU A 442 -12.29 -1.75 28.36
CA LEU A 442 -12.91 -3.06 28.13
C LEU A 442 -13.53 -3.63 29.41
N LEU A 443 -14.73 -4.20 29.29
CA LEU A 443 -15.36 -4.97 30.36
C LEU A 443 -14.57 -6.24 30.66
N ALA A 444 -14.72 -6.82 31.85
CA ALA A 444 -13.96 -8.00 32.27
C ALA A 444 -13.94 -9.17 31.26
N PRO A 445 -15.06 -9.63 30.65
CA PRO A 445 -15.03 -10.68 29.64
C PRO A 445 -14.29 -10.26 28.37
N ASP A 446 -14.56 -9.06 27.86
CA ASP A 446 -13.92 -8.52 26.64
C ASP A 446 -12.43 -8.31 26.86
N LYS A 447 -12.03 -7.87 28.05
CA LYS A 447 -10.63 -7.67 28.44
C LYS A 447 -9.86 -8.98 28.50
N ARG A 448 -10.50 -10.08 28.93
CA ARG A 448 -9.90 -11.43 28.85
C ARG A 448 -9.69 -11.84 27.40
N ALA A 449 -10.71 -11.72 26.56
CA ALA A 449 -10.62 -12.04 25.13
C ALA A 449 -9.57 -11.18 24.41
N TRP A 450 -9.46 -9.89 24.76
CA TRP A 450 -8.44 -8.98 24.24
C TRP A 450 -7.03 -9.41 24.63
N ARG A 451 -6.81 -9.74 25.91
CA ARG A 451 -5.51 -10.23 26.39
C ARG A 451 -5.10 -11.53 25.70
N SER A 452 -6.02 -12.48 25.55
CA SER A 452 -5.73 -13.73 24.81
C SER A 452 -5.45 -13.46 23.33
N PHE A 453 -6.15 -12.51 22.70
CA PHE A 453 -5.86 -12.07 21.33
C PHE A 453 -4.44 -11.51 21.20
N VAL A 454 -4.06 -10.58 22.08
CA VAL A 454 -2.71 -9.99 22.09
C VAL A 454 -1.66 -11.07 22.31
N ALA A 455 -1.88 -12.00 23.25
CA ALA A 455 -0.97 -13.10 23.51
C ALA A 455 -0.78 -14.01 22.30
N VAL A 456 -1.86 -14.38 21.58
CA VAL A 456 -1.75 -15.16 20.34
C VAL A 456 -1.03 -14.38 19.23
N VAL A 457 -1.27 -13.07 19.11
CA VAL A 457 -0.57 -12.25 18.12
C VAL A 457 0.93 -12.16 18.40
N GLN A 458 1.34 -12.10 19.67
CA GLN A 458 2.74 -11.98 20.06
C GLN A 458 3.47 -13.33 20.11
N GLY A 459 2.86 -14.35 20.72
CA GLY A 459 3.48 -15.64 20.99
C GLY A 459 3.19 -16.74 19.96
N PHE A 460 2.33 -16.49 18.97
CA PHE A 460 2.07 -17.47 17.89
C PHE A 460 2.15 -16.87 16.49
N LEU A 461 1.44 -15.77 16.23
CA LEU A 461 1.42 -15.10 14.91
C LEU A 461 2.54 -14.06 14.74
N GLY A 462 3.40 -13.92 15.76
CA GLY A 462 4.52 -12.99 15.79
C GLY A 462 5.78 -13.58 15.12
N LYS A 463 6.91 -12.89 15.30
CA LYS A 463 8.20 -13.32 14.72
C LYS A 463 8.65 -14.70 15.26
N ASN A 464 8.39 -14.95 16.54
CA ASN A 464 8.76 -16.18 17.22
C ASN A 464 7.49 -16.93 17.66
N LYS A 465 7.52 -18.26 17.52
CA LYS A 465 6.48 -19.15 18.03
C LYS A 465 6.90 -19.65 19.41
N GLU A 466 6.16 -19.26 20.45
CA GLU A 466 6.41 -19.72 21.82
C GLU A 466 6.09 -21.21 21.96
N GLU A 467 6.80 -21.93 22.84
CA GLU A 467 6.55 -23.36 23.09
C GLU A 467 5.12 -23.62 23.59
N ASN A 468 4.57 -22.69 24.37
CA ASN A 468 3.23 -22.75 24.93
C ASN A 468 2.12 -22.28 23.95
N TYR A 469 2.41 -22.05 22.67
CA TYR A 469 1.45 -21.46 21.71
C TYR A 469 0.10 -22.19 21.66
N ARG A 470 0.08 -23.52 21.83
CA ARG A 470 -1.16 -24.31 21.89
C ARG A 470 -2.07 -23.83 23.01
N LYS A 471 -1.50 -23.56 24.20
CA LYS A 471 -2.22 -23.00 25.34
C LYS A 471 -2.74 -21.59 25.05
N LEU A 472 -1.93 -20.75 24.39
CA LEU A 472 -2.36 -19.41 23.99
C LEU A 472 -3.60 -19.47 23.07
N VAL A 473 -3.61 -20.39 22.11
CA VAL A 473 -4.74 -20.60 21.20
C VAL A 473 -5.95 -21.18 21.94
N ASP A 474 -5.78 -22.13 22.86
CA ASP A 474 -6.88 -22.67 23.66
C ASP A 474 -7.53 -21.59 24.56
N ASP A 475 -6.71 -20.73 25.18
CA ASP A 475 -7.18 -19.61 26.00
C ASP A 475 -7.91 -18.56 25.15
N LEU A 476 -7.45 -18.32 23.92
CA LEU A 476 -8.16 -17.50 22.94
C LEU A 476 -9.52 -18.09 22.60
N LEU A 477 -9.60 -19.39 22.29
CA LEU A 477 -10.85 -20.05 21.92
C LEU A 477 -11.88 -20.01 23.06
N LYS A 478 -11.44 -20.28 24.30
CA LYS A 478 -12.31 -20.20 25.49
C LYS A 478 -12.82 -18.78 25.74
N SER A 479 -11.94 -17.78 25.66
CA SER A 479 -12.31 -16.38 25.89
C SER A 479 -13.20 -15.84 24.76
N TYR A 480 -12.94 -16.19 23.51
CA TYR A 480 -13.78 -15.82 22.37
C TYR A 480 -15.17 -16.48 22.43
N LYS A 481 -15.25 -17.76 22.81
CA LYS A 481 -16.53 -18.43 23.09
C LYS A 481 -17.31 -17.70 24.18
N GLY A 482 -16.65 -17.39 25.31
CA GLY A 482 -17.27 -16.69 26.44
C GLY A 482 -17.72 -15.26 26.13
N MET A 483 -17.02 -14.57 25.22
CA MET A 483 -17.41 -13.25 24.71
C MET A 483 -18.57 -13.32 23.69
N GLY A 484 -18.89 -14.50 23.16
CA GLY A 484 -19.91 -14.67 22.12
C GLY A 484 -19.39 -14.40 20.70
N CYS A 485 -18.07 -14.46 20.48
CA CYS A 485 -17.48 -14.36 19.14
C CYS A 485 -17.96 -15.51 18.26
N ARG A 486 -18.41 -15.23 17.03
CA ARG A 486 -18.76 -16.29 16.07
C ARG A 486 -17.49 -16.91 15.50
N MET A 487 -17.49 -18.23 15.31
CA MET A 487 -16.37 -18.91 14.68
C MET A 487 -16.32 -18.59 13.19
N SER A 488 -15.19 -18.03 12.76
CA SER A 488 -14.87 -17.84 11.35
C SER A 488 -14.01 -18.97 10.84
N LEU A 489 -13.89 -19.12 9.51
CA LEU A 489 -12.97 -20.09 8.91
C LEU A 489 -11.54 -19.96 9.49
N LYS A 490 -11.05 -18.74 9.69
CA LYS A 490 -9.72 -18.48 10.27
C LYS A 490 -9.59 -18.97 11.71
N LEU A 491 -10.63 -18.77 12.52
CA LEU A 491 -10.66 -19.27 13.90
C LEU A 491 -10.81 -20.80 13.92
N HIS A 492 -11.58 -21.36 12.99
CA HIS A 492 -11.67 -22.81 12.80
C HIS A 492 -10.33 -23.43 12.41
N MET A 493 -9.55 -22.81 11.51
CA MET A 493 -8.20 -23.31 11.19
C MET A 493 -7.31 -23.38 12.43
N MET A 494 -7.40 -22.40 13.33
CA MET A 494 -6.66 -22.44 14.61
C MET A 494 -7.20 -23.47 15.59
N HIS A 495 -8.51 -23.75 15.57
CA HIS A 495 -9.13 -24.72 16.46
C HIS A 495 -8.85 -26.17 16.02
N SER A 496 -9.09 -26.48 14.75
CA SER A 496 -9.10 -27.85 14.21
C SER A 496 -7.82 -28.24 13.47
N HIS A 497 -7.06 -27.26 12.97
CA HIS A 497 -5.91 -27.49 12.08
C HIS A 497 -4.66 -26.73 12.56
N LEU A 498 -4.48 -26.61 13.87
CA LEU A 498 -3.35 -25.90 14.46
C LEU A 498 -2.00 -26.48 14.02
N ASP A 499 -1.94 -27.79 13.80
CA ASP A 499 -0.73 -28.51 13.39
C ASP A 499 -0.36 -28.29 11.91
N PHE A 500 -1.28 -27.75 11.11
CA PHE A 500 -1.00 -27.35 9.74
C PHE A 500 -0.18 -26.05 9.65
N PHE A 501 -0.07 -25.30 10.76
CA PHE A 501 0.77 -24.11 10.82
C PHE A 501 2.24 -24.50 10.99
N LYS A 502 3.09 -24.05 10.06
CA LYS A 502 4.55 -24.26 10.13
C LYS A 502 5.13 -23.70 11.43
N SER A 503 6.32 -24.16 11.81
CA SER A 503 7.03 -23.68 13.00
C SER A 503 7.46 -22.22 12.87
N ASN A 504 7.84 -21.80 11.68
CA ASN A 504 8.42 -20.49 11.37
C ASN A 504 7.38 -19.45 10.86
N MET A 505 6.17 -19.40 11.44
CA MET A 505 5.10 -18.48 10.99
C MET A 505 5.53 -17.01 10.92
N GLY A 506 6.47 -16.59 11.76
CA GLY A 506 7.06 -15.25 11.76
C GLY A 506 7.90 -14.91 10.54
N ASP A 507 8.44 -15.90 9.83
CA ASP A 507 9.18 -15.69 8.58
C ASP A 507 8.24 -15.47 7.38
N TYR A 508 6.96 -15.83 7.52
CA TYR A 508 5.90 -15.56 6.55
C TYR A 508 5.14 -14.25 6.86
N SER A 509 5.79 -13.31 7.58
CA SER A 509 5.15 -12.10 8.10
C SER A 509 4.67 -11.09 7.03
N GLU A 510 3.80 -10.19 7.49
CA GLU A 510 3.16 -9.07 6.77
C GLU A 510 4.17 -8.13 6.06
N GLU A 511 5.41 -8.05 6.55
CA GLU A 511 6.38 -7.07 6.07
C GLU A 511 6.80 -7.31 4.61
N HIS A 512 6.98 -8.56 4.20
CA HIS A 512 7.48 -8.88 2.86
C HIS A 512 6.42 -8.66 1.77
N GLY A 513 5.17 -9.05 2.04
CA GLY A 513 4.06 -8.81 1.11
C GLY A 513 3.71 -7.32 0.99
N GLU A 514 3.61 -6.62 2.13
CA GLU A 514 3.31 -5.18 2.14
C GLU A 514 4.42 -4.35 1.48
N ARG A 515 5.69 -4.68 1.75
CA ARG A 515 6.84 -4.02 1.11
C ARG A 515 6.87 -4.28 -0.39
N PHE A 516 6.66 -5.51 -0.82
CA PHE A 516 6.52 -5.82 -2.24
C PHE A 516 5.44 -4.98 -2.92
N HIS A 517 4.29 -4.76 -2.26
CA HIS A 517 3.25 -3.89 -2.81
C HIS A 517 3.69 -2.43 -2.94
N GLN A 518 4.43 -1.91 -1.96
CA GLN A 518 4.97 -0.54 -1.99
C GLN A 518 6.02 -0.38 -3.11
N ASP A 519 6.95 -1.33 -3.19
CA ASP A 519 8.02 -1.36 -4.18
C ASP A 519 7.43 -1.47 -5.60
N MET A 520 6.50 -2.41 -5.80
CA MET A 520 5.84 -2.59 -7.10
C MET A 520 5.03 -1.36 -7.50
N MET A 521 4.33 -0.72 -6.56
CA MET A 521 3.59 0.52 -6.84
C MET A 521 4.53 1.65 -7.27
N GLU A 522 5.74 1.73 -6.72
CA GLU A 522 6.73 2.70 -7.17
C GLU A 522 7.13 2.44 -8.64
N PHE A 523 7.39 1.18 -9.00
CA PHE A 523 7.70 0.82 -10.38
C PHE A 523 6.52 1.05 -11.33
N GLU A 524 5.30 0.68 -10.94
CA GLU A 524 4.07 0.98 -11.71
C GLU A 524 3.99 2.49 -12.01
N ASN A 525 4.29 3.35 -11.01
CA ASN A 525 4.31 4.81 -11.19
C ASN A 525 5.46 5.27 -12.12
N ARG A 526 6.68 4.74 -11.95
CA ARG A 526 7.85 5.05 -12.79
C ARG A 526 7.60 4.71 -14.26
N TYR A 527 6.86 3.64 -14.52
CA TYR A 527 6.51 3.15 -15.85
C TYR A 527 5.12 3.61 -16.33
N GLN A 528 4.50 4.60 -15.65
CA GLN A 528 3.21 5.19 -16.03
C GLN A 528 2.08 4.15 -16.20
N GLY A 529 2.10 3.10 -15.36
CA GLY A 529 1.15 2.00 -15.39
C GLY A 529 1.43 0.94 -16.47
N GLN A 530 2.52 1.06 -17.24
CA GLN A 530 2.97 -0.03 -18.11
C GLN A 530 3.50 -1.18 -17.26
N TYR A 531 3.19 -2.42 -17.65
CA TYR A 531 3.65 -3.65 -17.04
C TYR A 531 4.19 -4.54 -18.18
N ASN A 532 5.50 -4.52 -18.38
CA ASN A 532 6.15 -5.21 -19.49
C ASN A 532 7.50 -5.76 -19.03
N GLU A 533 8.16 -6.47 -19.93
CA GLU A 533 9.45 -7.11 -19.72
C GLU A 533 10.49 -6.11 -19.20
N ARG A 534 10.44 -4.86 -19.68
CA ARG A 534 11.38 -3.81 -19.28
C ARG A 534 11.17 -3.38 -17.84
N MET A 535 9.91 -3.24 -17.39
CA MET A 535 9.60 -2.92 -16.00
C MET A 535 10.04 -4.06 -15.08
N MET A 536 9.75 -5.31 -15.44
CA MET A 536 10.11 -6.48 -14.64
C MET A 536 11.64 -6.62 -14.52
N GLY A 537 12.37 -6.49 -15.64
CA GLY A 537 13.82 -6.51 -15.63
C GLY A 537 14.44 -5.34 -14.84
N ASP A 538 13.84 -4.15 -14.89
CA ASP A 538 14.30 -2.99 -14.11
C ASP A 538 14.02 -3.15 -12.60
N TYR A 539 12.94 -3.82 -12.24
CA TYR A 539 12.65 -4.18 -10.85
C TYR A 539 13.73 -5.11 -10.32
N VAL A 540 14.00 -6.21 -11.02
CA VAL A 540 15.02 -7.18 -10.61
C VAL A 540 16.40 -6.51 -10.56
N TRP A 541 16.74 -5.63 -11.52
CA TRP A 541 18.00 -4.87 -11.50
C TRP A 541 18.19 -4.04 -10.23
N ALA A 542 17.10 -3.51 -9.68
CA ALA A 542 17.14 -2.72 -8.46
C ALA A 542 17.34 -3.56 -7.18
N LEU A 543 17.19 -4.88 -7.26
CA LEU A 543 17.40 -5.81 -6.15
C LEU A 543 18.86 -6.28 -6.02
N VAL A 544 19.58 -6.40 -7.15
CA VAL A 544 20.92 -6.99 -7.21
C VAL A 544 21.99 -5.97 -6.84
N ARG A 545 23.00 -6.39 -6.08
CA ARG A 545 24.18 -5.56 -5.76
C ARG A 545 25.38 -6.00 -6.56
N GLU A 546 26.22 -5.05 -6.94
CA GLU A 546 27.44 -5.33 -7.72
C GLU A 546 28.73 -5.16 -6.89
N THR A 547 28.65 -4.55 -5.69
CA THR A 547 29.81 -4.29 -4.83
C THR A 547 29.52 -4.58 -3.35
N GLN A 548 30.59 -4.79 -2.57
CA GLN A 548 30.57 -4.88 -1.11
C GLN A 548 30.98 -3.52 -0.51
N SER A 549 30.05 -2.57 -0.37
CA SER A 549 30.38 -1.23 0.15
C SER A 549 30.35 -1.12 1.69
N LEU A 550 31.35 -0.44 2.27
CA LEU A 550 31.51 -0.23 3.72
C LEU A 550 30.52 0.78 4.32
N HIS A 551 30.00 1.73 3.52
CA HIS A 551 29.13 2.81 4.00
C HIS A 551 27.69 2.57 3.56
N ARG A 552 26.99 1.79 4.38
CA ARG A 552 25.61 1.36 4.17
C ARG A 552 24.64 2.31 4.86
N ARG A 553 23.88 3.13 4.12
CA ARG A 553 22.77 3.87 4.74
C ARG A 553 21.63 2.90 5.07
N LYS A 554 21.27 2.79 6.36
CA LYS A 554 20.07 2.05 6.82
C LYS A 554 18.80 2.85 6.49
N THR A 555 18.43 3.01 5.23
CA THR A 555 17.20 3.73 4.86
C THR A 555 15.98 2.83 4.93
N ARG A 556 14.95 3.25 5.68
CA ARG A 556 13.60 2.62 5.71
C ARG A 556 12.85 2.62 4.36
N LYS A 557 13.42 3.25 3.32
CA LYS A 557 12.83 3.43 1.98
C LYS A 557 13.63 2.76 0.85
N SER A 558 14.72 2.05 1.15
CA SER A 558 15.48 1.35 0.12
C SER A 558 14.70 0.12 -0.36
N LEU A 559 14.71 -0.16 -1.67
CA LEU A 559 14.27 -1.43 -2.27
C LEU A 559 15.11 -2.62 -1.77
N CYS A 560 16.26 -2.35 -1.14
CA CYS A 560 17.20 -3.35 -0.66
C CYS A 560 16.88 -3.73 0.79
N PHE A 561 16.65 -5.02 1.05
CA PHE A 561 16.75 -5.53 2.41
C PHE A 561 18.21 -5.51 2.85
N GLN A 562 18.40 -5.38 4.17
CA GLN A 562 19.67 -5.68 4.76
C GLN A 562 19.83 -7.19 4.88
N TYR A 563 20.61 -7.82 4.01
CA TYR A 563 21.19 -9.12 4.33
C TYR A 563 22.45 -8.87 5.15
N THR A 564 22.46 -9.37 6.37
CA THR A 564 23.68 -9.79 7.07
C THR A 564 24.00 -11.16 6.51
N VAL A 565 25.20 -11.30 5.94
CA VAL A 565 25.85 -12.60 5.79
C VAL A 565 26.08 -13.19 7.17
#